data_AF-A0A512PLB1-F1
#
_entry.id   AF-A0A512PLB1-F1
#
_cell.length_a   1.000
_cell.length_b   1.000
_cell.length_c   1.000
_cell.angle_alpha   90.00
_cell.angle_beta   90.00
_cell.angle_gamma   90.00
#
_symmetry.space_group_name_H-M   'P 1'
#
loop_
_entity.id
_entity.type
_entity.pdbx_description
1 polymer ?
#
loop_
_entity_poly.entity_id
_entity_poly.type
_entity_poly.pdbx_seq_one_letter_code
_entity_poly.pdbx_strand_id
1 'polypeptide(L)'
;MIDHNELMQQLRAAFEDYNQVTKKQHQISYRVENRNGAVTVYADHTQQHWEIPGDLFTLMAHIKKSAQINECTIGTLADLEKIELELKAKGGS
;
A
#
# COMPACT_ATOMS: atom_id res chain seq x y z
N MET A 1 -2.01 17.57 8.54
CA MET A 1 -2.47 16.18 8.39
C MET A 1 -2.38 15.81 6.92
N ILE A 2 -1.85 14.65 6.55
CA ILE A 2 -2.10 14.12 5.19
C ILE A 2 -3.62 13.93 5.11
N ASP A 3 -4.26 14.44 4.06
CA ASP A 3 -5.70 14.24 3.88
C ASP A 3 -5.98 12.79 3.45
N HIS A 4 -7.12 12.23 3.83
CA HIS A 4 -7.48 10.86 3.44
C HIS A 4 -7.48 10.66 1.92
N ASN A 5 -7.85 11.69 1.15
CA ASN A 5 -7.81 11.64 -0.30
C ASN A 5 -6.37 11.65 -0.83
N GLU A 6 -5.49 12.46 -0.24
CA GLU A 6 -4.07 12.49 -0.59
C GLU A 6 -3.41 11.13 -0.29
N LEU A 7 -3.66 10.54 0.89
CA LEU A 7 -3.19 9.22 1.25
C LEU A 7 -3.69 8.14 0.28
N MET A 8 -4.98 8.17 -0.07
CA MET A 8 -5.54 7.23 -1.04
C MET A 8 -4.87 7.34 -2.41
N GLN A 9 -4.63 8.56 -2.90
CA GLN A 9 -3.99 8.76 -4.20
C GLN A 9 -2.55 8.24 -4.20
N GLN A 10 -1.78 8.51 -3.14
CA GLN A 10 -0.41 8.01 -3.01
C GLN A 10 -0.37 6.48 -2.94
N LEU A 11 -1.24 5.86 -2.15
CA LEU A 11 -1.33 4.39 -2.07
C LEU A 11 -1.75 3.77 -3.40
N ARG A 12 -2.73 4.36 -4.10
CA ARG A 12 -3.15 3.88 -5.42
C ARG A 12 -2.02 3.92 -6.43
N ALA A 13 -1.25 5.02 -6.45
CA ALA A 13 -0.09 5.15 -7.31
C ALA A 13 0.98 4.09 -7.00
N ALA A 14 1.31 3.90 -5.71
CA ALA A 14 2.30 2.91 -5.28
C ALA A 14 1.96 1.47 -5.73
N PHE A 15 0.67 1.13 -5.78
CA PHE A 15 0.20 -0.19 -6.21
C PHE A 15 -0.11 -0.28 -7.71
N GLU A 16 -0.15 0.81 -8.47
CA GLU A 16 -0.52 0.78 -9.89
C GLU A 16 0.47 -0.06 -10.70
N ASP A 17 1.76 0.27 -10.62
CA ASP A 17 2.83 -0.47 -11.29
C ASP A 17 2.91 -1.93 -10.81
N TYR A 18 2.81 -2.15 -9.50
CA TYR A 18 2.81 -3.49 -8.92
C TYR A 18 1.67 -4.36 -9.49
N ASN A 19 0.46 -3.81 -9.54
CA ASN A 19 -0.72 -4.51 -10.04
C ASN A 19 -0.63 -4.81 -11.54
N GLN A 20 -0.03 -3.91 -12.32
CA GLN A 20 0.17 -4.15 -13.76
C GLN A 20 1.09 -5.35 -14.01
N VAL A 21 2.13 -5.52 -13.18
CA VAL A 21 3.06 -6.64 -13.30
C VAL A 21 2.47 -7.94 -12.74
N THR A 22 1.84 -7.89 -11.58
CA THR A 22 1.28 -9.09 -10.93
C THR A 22 0.08 -9.66 -11.66
N LYS A 23 -0.76 -8.84 -12.31
CA LYS A 23 -1.84 -9.32 -13.19
C LYS A 23 -1.33 -10.23 -14.32
N LYS A 24 -0.18 -9.88 -14.91
CA LYS A 24 0.45 -10.69 -15.98
C LYS A 24 1.01 -12.02 -15.46
N GLN A 25 1.25 -12.12 -14.15
CA GLN A 25 1.87 -13.27 -13.49
C GLN A 25 0.88 -14.08 -12.63
N HIS A 26 -0.42 -13.77 -12.67
CA HIS A 26 -1.45 -14.35 -11.79
C HIS A 26 -1.07 -14.29 -10.29
N GLN A 27 -0.42 -13.21 -9.86
CA GLN A 27 -0.05 -12.96 -8.47
C GLN A 27 -1.07 -12.04 -7.78
N ILE A 28 -0.97 -11.94 -6.46
CA ILE A 28 -1.81 -11.06 -5.62
C ILE A 28 -1.70 -9.63 -6.15
N SER A 29 -2.84 -8.96 -6.30
CA SER A 29 -2.94 -7.53 -6.59
C SER A 29 -3.52 -6.79 -5.37
N TYR A 30 -3.35 -5.49 -5.28
CA TYR A 30 -3.86 -4.69 -4.16
C TYR A 30 -4.85 -3.62 -4.64
N ARG A 31 -5.97 -3.45 -3.94
CA ARG A 31 -6.90 -2.34 -4.17
C ARG A 31 -6.96 -1.42 -2.96
N VAL A 32 -7.17 -0.13 -3.20
CA VAL A 32 -7.24 0.90 -2.16
C VAL A 32 -8.62 1.54 -2.17
N GLU A 33 -9.32 1.46 -1.04
CA GLU A 33 -10.68 1.96 -0.86
C GLU A 33 -10.79 2.81 0.40
N ASN A 34 -11.79 3.69 0.41
CA ASN A 34 -12.23 4.33 1.64
C ASN A 34 -13.36 3.49 2.24
N ARG A 35 -13.17 3.02 3.47
CA ARG A 35 -14.20 2.31 4.24
C ARG A 35 -14.49 3.09 5.51
N ASN A 36 -15.70 3.62 5.63
CA ASN A 36 -16.16 4.35 6.83
C ASN A 36 -15.23 5.49 7.29
N GLY A 37 -14.56 6.17 6.36
CA GLY A 37 -13.63 7.26 6.69
C GLY A 37 -12.19 6.81 6.95
N ALA A 38 -11.88 5.52 6.84
CA ALA A 38 -10.52 4.98 6.91
C ALA A 38 -10.04 4.55 5.51
N VAL A 39 -8.74 4.71 5.25
CA VAL A 39 -8.12 4.21 4.02
C VAL A 39 -7.71 2.76 4.23
N THR A 40 -8.28 1.85 3.45
CA THR A 40 -8.04 0.42 3.56
C THR A 40 -7.42 -0.12 2.27
N VAL A 41 -6.33 -0.88 2.40
CA VAL A 41 -5.71 -1.64 1.31
C VAL A 41 -6.18 -3.10 1.42
N TYR A 42 -6.67 -3.68 0.33
CA TYR A 42 -7.09 -5.08 0.26
C TYR A 42 -6.20 -5.84 -0.70
N ALA A 43 -5.78 -7.05 -0.32
CA ALA A 43 -5.15 -7.99 -1.24
C ALA A 43 -6.24 -8.77 -1.99
N ASP A 44 -6.32 -8.56 -3.30
CA ASP A 44 -7.25 -9.24 -4.20
C ASP A 44 -7.02 -10.76 -4.15
N HIS A 45 -8.10 -11.52 -4.35
CA HIS A 45 -8.14 -12.98 -4.18
C HIS A 45 -7.83 -13.52 -2.76
N THR A 46 -7.66 -12.64 -1.77
CA THR A 46 -7.51 -13.01 -0.35
C THR A 46 -8.55 -12.28 0.50
N GLN A 47 -8.78 -12.75 1.74
CA GLN A 47 -9.59 -12.00 2.72
C GLN A 47 -8.74 -10.99 3.53
N GLN A 48 -7.51 -10.69 3.10
CA GLN A 48 -6.58 -9.84 3.84
C GLN A 48 -6.80 -8.36 3.50
N HIS A 49 -6.77 -7.53 4.54
CA HIS A 49 -6.87 -6.08 4.43
C HIS A 49 -6.03 -5.40 5.52
N TRP A 50 -5.66 -4.15 5.26
CA TRP A 50 -4.82 -3.32 6.12
C TRP A 50 -5.38 -1.90 6.19
N GLU A 51 -5.61 -1.38 7.39
CA GLU A 51 -6.12 -0.03 7.63
C GLU A 51 -4.96 0.95 7.86
N ILE A 52 -4.81 1.94 6.97
CA ILE A 52 -3.69 2.89 6.97
C ILE A 52 -4.12 4.18 7.68
N PRO A 53 -3.31 4.72 8.62
CA PRO A 53 -1.89 4.45 8.85
C PRO A 53 -1.52 3.26 9.74
N GLY A 54 -2.47 2.68 10.50
CA GLY A 54 -2.17 1.71 11.56
C GLY A 54 -1.42 0.45 11.10
N ASP A 55 -1.76 -0.06 9.93
CA ASP A 55 -1.24 -1.34 9.41
C ASP A 55 -0.17 -1.20 8.33
N LEU A 56 0.33 0.01 8.07
CA LEU A 56 1.26 0.26 6.97
C LEU A 56 2.53 -0.61 7.06
N PHE A 57 3.09 -0.76 8.27
CA PHE A 57 4.26 -1.60 8.49
C PHE A 57 3.97 -3.08 8.20
N THR A 58 2.80 -3.57 8.61
CA THR A 58 2.36 -4.96 8.37
C THR A 58 2.16 -5.23 6.88
N LEU A 59 1.58 -4.28 6.15
CA LEU A 59 1.42 -4.33 4.69
C LEU A 59 2.77 -4.42 3.98
N MET A 60 3.73 -3.57 4.35
CA MET A 60 5.07 -3.59 3.77
C MET A 60 5.80 -4.91 4.06
N ALA A 61 5.68 -5.44 5.28
CA ALA A 61 6.25 -6.74 5.63
C ALA A 61 5.62 -7.89 4.82
N HIS A 62 4.30 -7.83 4.58
CA HIS A 62 3.61 -8.80 3.75
C HIS A 62 4.09 -8.76 2.29
N ILE A 63 4.24 -7.57 1.71
CA ILE A 63 4.76 -7.40 0.34
C ILE A 63 6.19 -7.94 0.24
N LYS A 64 7.06 -7.60 1.20
CA LYS A 64 8.45 -8.11 1.27
C LYS A 64 8.53 -9.64 1.33
N LYS A 65 7.55 -10.31 1.94
CA LYS A 65 7.50 -11.76 2.09
C LYS A 65 6.85 -12.48 0.91
N SER A 66 5.83 -11.88 0.31
CA SER A 66 4.94 -12.55 -0.65
C SER A 66 5.30 -12.24 -2.10
N ALA A 67 5.94 -11.10 -2.38
CA ALA A 67 6.32 -10.70 -3.72
C ALA A 67 7.71 -11.22 -4.10
N GLN A 68 7.93 -11.53 -5.37
CA GLN A 68 9.27 -11.71 -5.90
C GLN A 68 10.01 -10.35 -5.87
N ILE A 69 11.23 -10.33 -5.35
CA ILE A 69 12.06 -9.11 -5.34
C ILE A 69 12.41 -8.74 -6.78
N ASN A 70 11.64 -7.83 -7.36
CA ASN A 70 11.83 -7.23 -8.67
C ASN A 70 11.72 -5.71 -8.57
N GLU A 71 12.11 -4.99 -9.63
CA GLU A 71 12.13 -3.52 -9.65
C GLU A 71 10.79 -2.89 -9.25
N CYS A 72 9.65 -3.47 -9.66
CA CYS A 72 8.33 -2.97 -9.27
C CYS A 72 8.05 -3.15 -7.77
N THR A 73 8.43 -4.28 -7.18
CA THR A 73 8.28 -4.52 -5.74
C THR A 73 9.16 -3.57 -4.94
N ILE A 74 10.37 -3.29 -5.40
CA ILE A 74 11.29 -2.33 -4.76
C ILE A 74 10.70 -0.92 -4.85
N GLY A 75 10.18 -0.51 -6.01
CA GLY A 75 9.51 0.78 -6.20
C GLY A 75 8.33 0.97 -5.27
N THR A 76 7.39 0.01 -5.24
CA THR A 76 6.24 0.05 -4.34
C THR A 76 6.64 0.13 -2.88
N LEU A 77 7.67 -0.62 -2.45
CA LEU A 77 8.15 -0.53 -1.07
C LEU A 77 8.74 0.84 -0.74
N ALA A 78 9.48 1.46 -1.65
CA ALA A 78 10.03 2.79 -1.48
C ALA A 78 8.92 3.86 -1.39
N ASP A 79 7.87 3.76 -2.21
CA ASP A 79 6.71 4.64 -2.13
C ASP A 79 5.98 4.49 -0.78
N LEU A 80 5.80 3.26 -0.30
CA LEU A 80 5.21 3.00 1.02
C LEU A 80 6.09 3.52 2.17
N GLU A 81 7.41 3.42 2.07
CA GLU A 81 8.36 4.02 3.02
C GLU A 81 8.22 5.54 3.06
N LYS A 82 8.05 6.19 1.90
CA LYS A 82 7.83 7.63 1.83
C LYS A 82 6.51 8.05 2.48
N ILE A 83 5.42 7.32 2.19
CA ILE A 83 4.12 7.53 2.83
C ILE A 83 4.23 7.39 4.36
N GLU A 84 4.97 6.39 4.84
CA GLU A 84 5.20 6.15 6.28
C GLU A 84 5.90 7.35 6.94
N LEU A 85 6.96 7.87 6.30
CA LEU A 85 7.68 9.05 6.77
C LEU A 85 6.78 10.30 6.82
N GLU A 86 5.95 10.53 5.80
CA GLU A 86 5.02 11.66 5.78
C GLU A 86 3.95 11.55 6.87
N LEU A 87 3.43 10.34 7.12
CA LEU A 87 2.49 10.07 8.20
C LEU A 87 3.11 10.32 9.58
N LYS A 88 4.35 9.88 9.80
CA LYS A 88 5.10 10.14 11.05
C LYS A 88 5.39 11.63 11.25
N ALA A 89 5.86 12.32 10.21
CA ALA A 89 6.17 13.74 10.27
C ALA A 89 4.94 14.62 10.57
N LYS A 90 3.75 14.18 10.16
CA LYS A 90 2.48 14.92 10.34
C LYS A 90 1.63 14.41 11.52
N GLY A 91 2.02 13.31 12.16
CA GLY A 91 1.35 12.72 13.34
C GLY A 91 2.06 12.97 14.67
N GLY A 92 3.23 13.60 14.65
CA GLY A 92 3.93 14.09 15.85
C GLY A 92 3.48 15.51 16.21
N SER A 93 2.44 15.63 17.04
CA SER A 93 2.14 16.84 17.81
C SER A 93 1.58 16.43 19.17
#